data_AF-A0A3D8P5P7-F1
#
_entry.id   AF-A0A3D8P5P7-F1
#
_cell.length_a   1.000
_cell.length_b   1.000
_cell.length_c   1.000
_cell.angle_alpha   90.00
_cell.angle_beta   90.00
_cell.angle_gamma   90.00
#
_symmetry.space_group_name_H-M   'P 1'
#
loop_
_entity.id
_entity.type
_entity.pdbx_description
1 polymer ?
#
loop_
_entity_poly.entity_id
_entity_poly.type
_entity_poly.pdbx_seq_one_letter_code
_entity_poly.pdbx_strand_id
1 'polypeptide(L)'
;MKKSWRHGYTTGACAAAAAKAAALLLFHGVLVQEVRIKTPQGKELVLPVASAEKGEGWARCGVVKDAGDDPDVTHGLTVYATVAPAPELRLEGGPGVGVVTRPGLPVPPGEPAINPGPRQMILEAVREVLPPGQGAVITVSVPGGEEVAARTFNPRLGIVGGISILGTTGIVVPFSEEAYRESLKAAVNVAVAEGQRILVLVPGRSAERLALGYGFPAAAVVPMANYVGFLLQHCAEAGVEGVLLWGQAGKLLKVAGGIFNTHSRVADARLEVLAALAAAEGASPFLVGRVLEAATVEEAAEWLAKENLERTWHRVAARAALKAREYTEGKLQVGAVLFDREGKILGCSEEACTLASQLGVDLAFPFSSLSPGVYLVGVGPGDPAYLTPAAWRVIRGAKLVVGAPKVLKRLGLTGEPLLPPFASLFTLLERESSTSPVAVLVSGDPGLFSILQTLRRELPQLPLRVVPGISAVSTLFARLGKGYEEARFLSLHGRGTEEELLAEVKRGGTVVVLTGPAFPPQRIGEVLAAAGYGDLPVAVGADLTLAEEKLLEQGEAGQLAKLEGDWSNAVVVIFA
;
A
#
# COMPACT_ATOMS: atom_id res chain seq x y z
N MET A 1 33.63 13.75 17.73
CA MET A 1 34.46 12.51 17.73
C MET A 1 33.54 11.32 17.48
N LYS A 2 33.76 10.53 16.42
CA LYS A 2 33.05 9.24 16.27
C LYS A 2 33.45 8.36 17.45
N LYS A 3 32.48 7.96 18.27
CA LYS A 3 32.70 7.01 19.36
C LYS A 3 33.24 5.72 18.73
N SER A 4 34.47 5.34 19.05
CA SER A 4 35.06 4.09 18.57
C SER A 4 34.50 2.97 19.45
N TRP A 5 33.67 2.11 18.87
CA TRP A 5 33.07 0.98 19.56
C TRP A 5 34.04 -0.20 19.54
N ARG A 6 34.17 -0.89 20.67
CA ARG A 6 35.00 -2.09 20.80
C ARG A 6 34.30 -3.25 20.13
N HIS A 7 35.02 -3.93 19.23
CA HIS A 7 34.54 -5.14 18.58
C HIS A 7 34.69 -6.35 19.52
N GLY A 8 33.87 -7.36 19.29
CA GLY A 8 33.91 -8.63 20.03
C GLY A 8 34.23 -9.83 19.14
N TYR A 9 34.07 -11.02 19.72
CA TYR A 9 34.22 -12.31 19.06
C TYR A 9 32.88 -13.01 18.94
N THR A 10 32.66 -13.68 17.80
CA THR A 10 31.43 -14.42 17.56
C THR A 10 31.40 -15.73 18.35
N THR A 11 30.22 -16.32 18.55
CA THR A 11 30.11 -17.66 19.16
C THR A 11 30.90 -18.70 18.36
N GLY A 12 30.96 -18.57 17.03
CA GLY A 12 31.80 -19.41 16.17
C GLY A 12 33.30 -19.28 16.43
N ALA A 13 33.82 -18.06 16.62
CA ALA A 13 35.23 -17.84 16.97
C ALA A 13 35.56 -18.42 18.35
N CYS A 14 34.70 -18.21 19.35
CA CYS A 14 34.87 -18.79 20.68
C CYS A 14 34.86 -20.33 20.62
N ALA A 15 33.96 -20.94 19.86
CA ALA A 15 33.90 -22.38 19.68
C ALA A 15 35.16 -22.95 19.01
N ALA A 16 35.66 -22.29 17.95
CA ALA A 16 36.87 -22.73 17.25
C ALA A 16 38.12 -22.62 18.15
N ALA A 17 38.23 -21.53 18.92
CA ALA A 17 39.28 -21.35 19.91
C ALA A 17 39.24 -22.42 21.00
N ALA A 18 38.07 -22.65 21.60
CA ALA A 18 37.87 -23.69 22.60
C ALA A 18 38.24 -25.08 22.06
N ALA A 19 37.82 -25.40 20.83
CA ALA A 19 38.09 -26.71 20.21
C ALA A 19 39.59 -26.91 19.95
N LYS A 20 40.28 -25.87 19.45
CA LYS A 20 41.73 -25.92 19.22
C LYS A 20 42.52 -26.06 20.51
N ALA A 21 42.15 -25.33 21.56
CA ALA A 21 42.79 -25.44 22.87
C ALA A 21 42.58 -26.85 23.49
N ALA A 22 41.37 -27.40 23.39
CA ALA A 22 41.07 -28.76 23.85
C ALA A 22 41.87 -29.81 23.06
N ALA A 23 41.99 -29.67 21.73
CA ALA A 23 42.80 -30.55 20.91
C ALA A 23 44.30 -30.49 21.27
N LEU A 24 44.83 -29.30 21.55
CA LEU A 24 46.23 -29.12 22.00
C LEU A 24 46.48 -29.83 23.33
N LEU A 25 45.55 -29.68 24.29
CA LEU A 25 45.64 -30.32 25.59
C LEU A 25 45.51 -31.85 25.51
N LEU A 26 44.66 -32.35 24.62
CA LEU A 26 44.44 -33.78 24.42
C LEU A 26 45.66 -34.45 23.76
N PHE A 27 46.01 -34.02 22.55
CA PHE A 27 46.96 -34.73 21.68
C PHE A 27 48.42 -34.37 21.94
N HIS A 28 48.70 -33.15 22.42
CA HIS A 28 50.07 -32.68 22.67
C HIS A 28 50.37 -32.48 24.15
N GLY A 29 49.36 -32.58 25.03
CA GLY A 29 49.52 -32.32 26.45
C GLY A 29 49.83 -30.86 26.79
N VAL A 30 49.60 -29.94 25.84
CA VAL A 30 49.94 -28.52 25.99
C VAL A 30 48.73 -27.75 26.49
N LEU A 31 48.83 -27.22 27.71
CA LEU A 31 47.88 -26.24 28.23
C LEU A 31 48.27 -24.84 27.74
N VAL A 32 47.36 -24.18 27.03
CA VAL A 32 47.57 -22.81 26.51
C VAL A 32 46.66 -21.81 27.22
N GLN A 33 47.17 -20.61 27.50
CA GLN A 33 46.38 -19.50 28.05
C GLN A 33 45.66 -18.71 26.95
N GLU A 34 46.19 -18.74 25.72
CA GLU A 34 45.60 -18.10 24.55
C GLU A 34 45.78 -19.00 23.34
N VAL A 35 44.84 -18.91 22.39
CA VAL A 35 44.88 -19.70 21.17
C VAL A 35 44.68 -18.82 19.94
N ARG A 36 45.44 -19.11 18.89
CA ARG A 36 45.34 -18.46 17.58
C ARG A 36 44.45 -19.27 16.67
N ILE A 37 43.42 -18.64 16.12
CA ILE A 37 42.54 -19.24 15.10
C ILE A 37 42.54 -18.39 13.83
N LYS A 38 42.31 -19.03 12.70
CA LYS A 38 42.06 -18.36 11.42
C LYS A 38 40.56 -18.29 11.17
N THR A 39 40.09 -17.12 10.78
CA THR A 39 38.73 -16.94 10.28
C THR A 39 38.63 -17.47 8.84
N PRO A 40 37.42 -17.81 8.35
CA PRO A 40 37.20 -18.17 6.94
C PRO A 40 37.71 -17.14 5.91
N GLN A 41 37.94 -15.89 6.35
CA GLN A 41 38.45 -14.78 5.53
C GLN A 41 39.98 -14.63 5.64
N GLY A 42 40.67 -15.56 6.29
CA GLY A 42 42.13 -15.58 6.44
C GLY A 42 42.69 -14.67 7.54
N LYS A 43 41.83 -13.92 8.26
CA LYS A 43 42.27 -13.09 9.40
C LYS A 43 42.55 -13.95 10.61
N GLU A 44 43.68 -13.71 11.29
CA GLU A 44 44.01 -14.37 12.56
C GLU A 44 43.38 -13.64 13.76
N LEU A 45 42.84 -14.42 14.70
CA LEU A 45 42.31 -13.96 15.98
C LEU A 45 43.03 -14.68 17.12
N VAL A 46 43.29 -13.95 18.20
CA VAL A 46 43.86 -14.48 19.45
C VAL A 46 42.78 -14.41 20.52
N LEU A 47 42.41 -15.56 21.09
CA LEU A 47 41.37 -15.63 22.12
C LEU A 47 41.92 -16.26 23.41
N PRO A 48 41.63 -15.70 24.59
CA PRO A 48 42.03 -16.28 25.86
C PRO A 48 41.20 -17.53 26.16
N VAL A 49 41.86 -18.54 26.72
CA VAL A 49 41.23 -19.77 27.22
C VAL A 49 40.89 -19.55 28.69
N ALA A 50 39.60 -19.57 29.01
CA ALA A 50 39.11 -19.25 30.34
C ALA A 50 39.19 -20.45 31.30
N SER A 51 39.04 -21.66 30.77
CA SER A 51 39.05 -22.90 31.55
C SER A 51 39.54 -24.06 30.71
N ALA A 52 40.21 -25.02 31.34
CA ALA A 52 40.68 -26.22 30.70
C ALA A 52 40.60 -27.41 31.66
N GLU A 53 40.11 -28.52 31.16
CA GLU A 53 39.95 -29.77 31.90
C GLU A 53 40.40 -30.93 31.02
N LYS A 54 41.00 -31.95 31.63
CA LYS A 54 41.44 -33.16 30.95
C LYS A 54 40.99 -34.36 31.77
N GLY A 55 40.41 -35.35 31.09
CA GLY A 55 40.07 -36.64 31.67
C GLY A 55 40.67 -37.79 30.86
N GLU A 56 40.25 -39.01 31.18
CA GLU A 56 40.68 -40.19 30.45
C GLU A 56 40.05 -40.20 29.04
N GLY A 57 40.87 -40.02 28.02
CA GLY A 57 40.43 -40.04 26.62
C GLY A 57 39.68 -38.80 26.14
N TRP A 58 39.69 -37.69 26.89
CA TRP A 58 39.06 -36.43 26.45
C TRP A 58 39.73 -35.19 27.07
N ALA A 59 39.58 -34.06 26.41
CA ALA A 59 39.91 -32.74 26.96
C ALA A 59 38.79 -31.74 26.65
N ARG A 60 38.53 -30.81 27.56
CA ARG A 60 37.55 -29.75 27.42
C ARG A 60 38.22 -28.41 27.65
N CYS A 61 37.93 -27.42 26.81
CA CYS A 61 38.33 -26.04 27.04
C CYS A 61 37.14 -25.11 26.86
N GLY A 62 37.18 -23.97 27.54
CA GLY A 62 36.13 -22.96 27.52
C GLY A 62 36.68 -21.59 27.15
N VAL A 63 35.95 -20.86 26.31
CA VAL A 63 36.24 -19.47 25.94
C VAL A 63 35.03 -18.62 26.27
N VAL A 64 35.23 -17.57 27.07
CA VAL A 64 34.16 -16.62 27.41
C VAL A 64 33.91 -15.71 26.23
N LYS A 65 32.66 -15.58 25.81
CA LYS A 65 32.27 -14.72 24.69
C LYS A 65 32.30 -13.25 25.10
N ASP A 66 33.27 -12.52 24.57
CA ASP A 66 33.32 -11.07 24.65
C ASP A 66 32.67 -10.44 23.40
N ALA A 67 31.53 -9.77 23.55
CA ALA A 67 30.80 -9.15 22.45
C ALA A 67 31.26 -7.71 22.17
N GLY A 68 32.28 -7.22 22.89
CA GLY A 68 32.69 -5.83 22.80
C GLY A 68 31.63 -4.91 23.39
N ASP A 69 31.26 -3.86 22.66
CA ASP A 69 30.19 -2.93 23.05
C ASP A 69 28.81 -3.28 22.45
N ASP A 70 28.68 -4.43 21.77
CA ASP A 70 27.40 -4.88 21.24
C ASP A 70 26.49 -5.38 22.38
N PRO A 71 25.21 -4.97 22.44
CA PRO A 71 24.24 -5.49 23.40
C PRO A 71 23.76 -6.91 23.02
N ASP A 72 24.72 -7.84 22.87
CA ASP A 72 24.49 -9.23 22.50
C ASP A 72 24.10 -10.05 23.73
N VAL A 73 22.95 -10.72 23.69
CA VAL A 73 22.45 -11.53 24.81
C VAL A 73 23.33 -12.74 25.14
N THR A 74 24.22 -13.14 24.22
CA THR A 74 25.18 -14.23 24.42
C THR A 74 26.54 -13.74 24.96
N HIS A 75 26.69 -12.45 25.23
CA HIS A 75 27.88 -11.91 25.91
C HIS A 75 28.04 -12.52 27.32
N GLY A 76 29.28 -12.85 27.69
CA GLY A 76 29.62 -13.44 28.98
C GLY A 76 29.35 -14.94 29.09
N LEU A 77 28.62 -15.54 28.15
CA LEU A 77 28.48 -17.00 28.09
C LEU A 77 29.83 -17.65 27.77
N THR A 78 30.10 -18.79 28.41
CA THR A 78 31.27 -19.60 28.09
C THR A 78 30.91 -20.63 27.04
N VAL A 79 31.62 -20.60 25.91
CA VAL A 79 31.52 -21.61 24.87
C VAL A 79 32.57 -22.68 25.15
N TYR A 80 32.11 -23.89 25.43
CA TYR A 80 32.96 -25.04 25.66
C TYR A 80 33.07 -25.89 24.40
N ALA A 81 34.23 -26.51 24.22
CA ALA A 81 34.42 -27.59 23.28
C ALA A 81 35.09 -28.76 24.01
N THR A 82 34.46 -29.93 23.95
CA THR A 82 35.03 -31.20 24.40
C THR A 82 35.55 -31.94 23.17
N VAL A 83 36.80 -32.39 23.22
CA VAL A 83 37.46 -33.14 22.15
C VAL A 83 37.82 -34.51 22.68
N ALA A 84 37.49 -35.55 21.92
CA ALA A 84 37.91 -36.92 22.17
C ALA A 84 38.40 -37.59 20.87
N PRO A 85 39.33 -38.57 20.93
CA PRO A 85 39.84 -39.25 19.75
C PRO A 85 38.74 -40.01 19.01
N ALA A 86 38.78 -39.99 17.68
CA ALA A 86 37.86 -40.74 16.82
C ALA A 86 38.55 -41.13 15.50
N PRO A 87 37.98 -42.08 14.71
CA PRO A 87 38.52 -42.41 13.39
C PRO A 87 38.47 -41.24 12.41
N GLU A 88 37.45 -40.38 12.53
CA GLU A 88 37.19 -39.26 11.63
C GLU A 88 36.94 -37.98 12.42
N LEU A 89 37.12 -36.83 11.77
CA LEU A 89 36.81 -35.54 12.36
C LEU A 89 35.30 -35.26 12.26
N ARG A 90 34.62 -35.18 13.42
CA ARG A 90 33.17 -34.96 13.52
C ARG A 90 32.87 -33.81 14.47
N LEU A 91 31.75 -33.13 14.21
CA LEU A 91 31.29 -32.00 15.02
C LEU A 91 29.86 -32.26 15.47
N GLU A 92 29.64 -32.14 16.78
CA GLU A 92 28.37 -32.38 17.46
C GLU A 92 27.99 -31.17 18.33
N GLY A 93 26.68 -31.02 18.56
CA GLY A 93 26.15 -30.07 19.53
C GLY A 93 25.88 -30.75 20.87
N GLY A 94 26.33 -30.12 21.94
CA GLY A 94 26.02 -30.50 23.32
C GLY A 94 25.03 -29.52 23.97
N PRO A 95 24.88 -29.58 25.30
CA PRO A 95 23.93 -28.75 26.04
C PRO A 95 24.05 -27.26 25.72
N GLY A 96 22.90 -26.61 25.47
CA GLY A 96 22.81 -25.17 25.18
C GLY A 96 23.19 -24.75 23.75
N VAL A 97 23.59 -25.68 22.88
CA VAL A 97 23.58 -25.48 21.43
C VAL A 97 22.23 -25.94 20.89
N GLY A 98 21.55 -25.07 20.14
CA GLY A 98 20.22 -25.36 19.64
C GLY A 98 20.23 -26.44 18.55
N VAL A 99 19.09 -27.07 18.31
CA VAL A 99 18.86 -28.02 17.22
C VAL A 99 17.87 -27.39 16.24
N VAL A 100 18.17 -27.48 14.94
CA VAL A 100 17.27 -26.98 13.90
C VAL A 100 16.09 -27.95 13.74
N THR A 101 14.86 -27.44 13.74
CA THR A 101 13.63 -28.23 13.60
C THR A 101 12.83 -27.86 12.36
N ARG A 102 13.10 -26.70 11.76
CA ARG A 102 12.40 -26.18 10.56
C ARG A 102 13.36 -26.09 9.36
N PRO A 103 12.88 -26.34 8.13
CA PRO A 103 13.69 -26.20 6.93
C PRO A 103 13.94 -24.73 6.57
N GLY A 104 14.82 -24.46 5.60
CA GLY A 104 15.08 -23.11 5.07
C GLY A 104 16.26 -22.37 5.72
N LEU A 105 16.82 -22.92 6.80
CA LEU A 105 18.11 -22.48 7.34
C LEU A 105 19.29 -23.14 6.59
N PRO A 106 20.50 -22.55 6.64
CA PRO A 106 21.70 -23.17 6.07
C PRO A 106 22.07 -24.53 6.70
N VAL A 107 21.55 -24.80 7.91
CA VAL A 107 21.73 -26.05 8.65
C VAL A 107 20.42 -26.84 8.55
N PRO A 108 20.45 -28.13 8.18
CA PRO A 108 19.23 -28.89 7.95
C PRO A 108 18.54 -29.31 9.28
N PRO A 109 17.24 -29.65 9.24
CA PRO A 109 16.53 -30.13 10.42
C PRO A 109 17.16 -31.39 11.03
N GLY A 110 17.21 -31.46 12.36
CA GLY A 110 17.84 -32.52 13.13
C GLY A 110 19.31 -32.27 13.48
N GLU A 111 19.98 -31.34 12.78
CA GLU A 111 21.38 -31.00 13.04
C GLU A 111 21.53 -29.92 14.13
N PRO A 112 22.67 -29.89 14.86
CA PRO A 112 22.99 -28.81 15.77
C PRO A 112 23.15 -27.49 15.00
N ALA A 113 22.63 -26.39 15.55
CA ALA A 113 22.56 -25.06 14.97
C ALA A 113 23.93 -24.36 14.91
N ILE A 114 24.90 -25.00 14.25
CA ILE A 114 26.25 -24.52 14.00
C ILE A 114 26.36 -24.19 12.51
N ASN A 115 26.36 -22.90 12.20
CA ASN A 115 26.34 -22.45 10.81
C ASN A 115 27.59 -22.90 10.02
N PRO A 116 27.52 -22.98 8.67
CA PRO A 116 28.62 -23.47 7.83
C PRO A 116 29.97 -22.77 8.07
N GLY A 117 30.00 -21.44 8.21
CA GLY A 117 31.22 -20.68 8.49
C GLY A 117 31.89 -21.06 9.82
N PRO A 118 31.17 -21.01 10.95
CA PRO A 118 31.65 -21.55 12.23
C PRO A 118 32.07 -23.02 12.17
N ARG A 119 31.31 -23.87 11.47
CA ARG A 119 31.64 -25.30 11.30
C ARG A 119 33.00 -25.46 10.61
N GLN A 120 33.23 -24.73 9.53
CA GLN A 120 34.52 -24.70 8.84
C GLN A 120 35.65 -24.24 9.79
N MET A 121 35.43 -23.12 10.49
CA MET A 121 36.41 -22.55 11.41
C MET A 121 36.81 -23.51 12.53
N ILE A 122 35.84 -24.21 13.14
CA ILE A 122 36.09 -25.20 14.20
C ILE A 122 36.90 -26.38 13.65
N LEU A 123 36.47 -26.94 12.52
CA LEU A 123 37.10 -28.11 11.94
C LEU A 123 38.53 -27.81 11.48
N GLU A 124 38.78 -26.66 10.84
CA GLU A 124 40.12 -26.22 10.45
C GLU A 124 41.04 -26.00 11.67
N ALA A 125 40.53 -25.34 12.71
CA ALA A 125 41.30 -25.06 13.92
C ALA A 125 41.75 -26.35 14.63
N VAL A 126 40.93 -27.40 14.62
CA VAL A 126 41.31 -28.72 15.17
C VAL A 126 42.23 -29.50 14.22
N ARG A 127 42.00 -29.43 12.89
CA ARG A 127 42.89 -30.09 11.89
C ARG A 127 44.34 -29.61 11.98
N GLU A 128 44.57 -28.33 12.29
CA GLU A 128 45.92 -27.80 12.49
C GLU A 128 46.68 -28.46 13.66
N VAL A 129 45.96 -29.11 14.57
CA VAL A 129 46.52 -29.71 15.79
C VAL A 129 46.52 -31.23 15.75
N LEU A 130 45.68 -31.84 14.91
CA LEU A 130 45.55 -33.31 14.86
C LEU A 130 46.86 -33.98 14.41
N PRO A 131 47.30 -35.05 15.10
CA PRO A 131 48.36 -35.90 14.59
C PRO A 131 48.00 -36.54 13.25
N PRO A 132 48.97 -36.83 12.36
CA PRO A 132 48.72 -37.48 11.08
C PRO A 132 47.93 -38.79 11.24
N GLY A 133 46.84 -38.93 10.47
CA GLY A 133 46.01 -40.13 10.46
C GLY A 133 45.05 -40.31 11.64
N GLN A 134 44.93 -39.32 12.53
CA GLN A 134 43.95 -39.33 13.63
C GLN A 134 42.78 -38.39 13.36
N GLY A 135 41.59 -38.78 13.80
CA GLY A 135 40.39 -37.95 13.84
C GLY A 135 40.02 -37.55 15.28
N ALA A 136 38.95 -36.78 15.40
CA ALA A 136 38.40 -36.40 16.70
C ALA A 136 36.90 -36.11 16.60
N VAL A 137 36.17 -36.43 17.67
CA VAL A 137 34.82 -35.88 17.87
C VAL A 137 34.94 -34.60 18.69
N ILE A 138 34.29 -33.54 18.19
CA ILE A 138 34.24 -32.22 18.83
C ILE A 138 32.79 -31.98 19.25
N THR A 139 32.53 -31.86 20.53
CA THR A 139 31.20 -31.52 21.05
C THR A 139 31.22 -30.09 21.58
N VAL A 140 30.50 -29.18 20.92
CA VAL A 140 30.38 -27.78 21.34
C VAL A 140 29.20 -27.63 22.29
N SER A 141 29.40 -27.04 23.46
CA SER A 141 28.32 -26.78 24.43
C SER A 141 28.39 -25.36 24.98
N VAL A 142 27.25 -24.80 25.36
CA VAL A 142 27.12 -23.45 25.91
C VAL A 142 26.17 -23.49 27.11
N PRO A 143 26.67 -23.78 28.33
CA PRO A 143 25.85 -23.74 29.54
C PRO A 143 25.10 -22.42 29.67
N GLY A 144 23.80 -22.48 29.98
CA GLY A 144 22.90 -21.32 29.99
C GLY A 144 22.39 -20.88 28.60
N GLY A 145 22.83 -21.53 27.53
CA GLY A 145 22.43 -21.21 26.16
C GLY A 145 20.94 -21.40 25.90
N GLU A 146 20.30 -22.40 26.51
CA GLU A 146 18.85 -22.62 26.35
C GLU A 146 18.02 -21.44 26.89
N GLU A 147 18.34 -20.96 28.09
CA GLU A 147 17.67 -19.83 28.72
C GLU A 147 17.83 -18.54 27.90
N VAL A 148 19.04 -18.30 27.39
CA VAL A 148 19.35 -17.12 26.57
C VAL A 148 18.67 -17.21 25.20
N ALA A 149 18.62 -18.39 24.59
CA ALA A 149 18.02 -18.60 23.27
C ALA A 149 16.55 -18.19 23.21
N ALA A 150 15.79 -18.37 24.30
CA ALA A 150 14.41 -17.94 24.40
C ALA A 150 14.21 -16.42 24.15
N ARG A 151 15.26 -15.61 24.32
CA ARG A 151 15.25 -14.15 24.10
C ARG A 151 15.80 -13.73 22.73
N THR A 152 16.16 -14.69 21.88
CA THR A 152 16.76 -14.46 20.55
C THR A 152 15.74 -14.64 19.41
N PHE A 153 16.20 -14.59 18.16
CA PHE A 153 15.40 -14.95 16.97
C PHE A 153 15.24 -16.48 16.79
N ASN A 154 16.01 -17.30 17.51
CA ASN A 154 16.05 -18.76 17.34
C ASN A 154 14.68 -19.45 17.43
N PRO A 155 13.81 -19.14 18.41
CA PRO A 155 12.49 -19.77 18.47
C PRO A 155 11.66 -19.55 17.20
N ARG A 156 11.81 -18.36 16.57
CA ARG A 156 11.08 -18.01 15.34
C ARG A 156 11.61 -18.74 14.12
N LEU A 157 12.89 -19.10 14.14
CA LEU A 157 13.54 -19.82 13.04
C LEU A 157 13.43 -21.34 13.19
N GLY A 158 12.78 -21.84 14.25
CA GLY A 158 12.72 -23.27 14.53
C GLY A 158 14.04 -23.81 15.06
N ILE A 159 14.68 -23.08 15.98
CA ILE A 159 15.87 -23.54 16.67
C ILE A 159 15.52 -23.69 18.15
N VAL A 160 15.62 -24.91 18.67
CA VAL A 160 15.15 -25.28 20.03
C VAL A 160 16.29 -25.82 20.88
N GLY A 161 16.20 -25.69 22.21
CA GLY A 161 17.17 -26.26 23.16
C GLY A 161 18.50 -25.51 23.30
N GLY A 162 18.69 -24.37 22.61
CA GLY A 162 19.93 -23.61 22.72
C GLY A 162 20.13 -22.51 21.69
N ILE A 163 21.28 -21.82 21.82
CA ILE A 163 21.69 -20.75 20.91
C ILE A 163 22.27 -21.32 19.62
N SER A 164 22.35 -20.49 18.60
CA SER A 164 23.07 -20.80 17.37
C SER A 164 24.56 -20.44 17.52
N ILE A 165 25.43 -21.29 16.98
CA ILE A 165 26.85 -20.99 16.82
C ILE A 165 27.02 -20.35 15.45
N LEU A 166 27.20 -19.03 15.45
CA LEU A 166 27.14 -18.16 14.27
C LEU A 166 28.35 -17.21 14.19
N GLY A 167 28.46 -16.50 13.07
CA GLY A 167 29.50 -15.53 12.80
C GLY A 167 30.59 -16.04 11.86
N THR A 168 30.47 -15.68 10.59
CA THR A 168 31.38 -16.07 9.50
C THR A 168 32.70 -15.31 9.52
N THR A 169 32.70 -14.07 10.00
CA THR A 169 33.89 -13.20 10.11
C THR A 169 34.73 -13.51 11.35
N GLY A 170 34.18 -14.25 12.32
CA GLY A 170 34.75 -14.42 13.66
C GLY A 170 34.66 -13.17 14.57
N ILE A 171 34.15 -12.05 14.06
CA ILE A 171 34.13 -10.75 14.76
C ILE A 171 32.69 -10.24 14.91
N VAL A 172 32.36 -9.77 16.11
CA VAL A 172 31.10 -9.05 16.39
C VAL A 172 31.35 -7.56 16.20
N VAL A 173 30.60 -6.96 15.26
CA VAL A 173 30.57 -5.51 15.04
C VAL A 173 29.36 -4.95 15.80
N PRO A 174 29.55 -4.03 16.77
CA PRO A 174 28.45 -3.47 17.54
C PRO A 174 27.38 -2.80 16.69
N PHE A 175 26.10 -3.08 17.00
CA PHE A 175 24.92 -2.52 16.32
C PHE A 175 24.89 -2.76 14.80
N SER A 176 25.37 -3.92 14.36
CA SER A 176 25.39 -4.27 12.93
C SER A 176 23.99 -4.38 12.33
N GLU A 177 23.64 -3.43 11.45
CA GLU A 177 22.41 -3.51 10.65
C GLU A 177 22.40 -4.75 9.74
N GLU A 178 23.56 -5.14 9.23
CA GLU A 178 23.71 -6.28 8.31
C GLU A 178 23.33 -7.60 9.00
N ALA A 179 23.85 -7.85 10.21
CA ALA A 179 23.52 -9.06 10.97
C ALA A 179 22.01 -9.14 11.29
N TYR A 180 21.39 -8.00 11.58
CA TYR A 180 19.96 -7.93 11.81
C TYR A 180 19.15 -8.20 10.53
N ARG A 181 19.56 -7.64 9.39
CA ARG A 181 18.95 -7.88 8.08
C ARG A 181 19.04 -9.35 7.65
N GLU A 182 20.18 -10.00 7.85
CA GLU A 182 20.35 -11.43 7.57
C GLU A 182 19.42 -12.31 8.44
N SER A 183 19.18 -11.91 9.69
CA SER A 183 18.20 -12.59 10.56
C SER A 183 16.77 -12.49 10.02
N LEU A 184 16.41 -11.38 9.37
CA LEU A 184 15.11 -11.21 8.71
C LEU A 184 14.99 -12.06 7.44
N LYS A 185 16.06 -12.15 6.63
CA LYS A 185 16.10 -13.04 5.45
C LYS A 185 15.89 -14.51 5.83
N ALA A 186 16.52 -14.95 6.92
CA ALA A 186 16.35 -16.31 7.42
C ALA A 186 14.87 -16.63 7.71
N ALA A 187 14.11 -15.67 8.26
CA ALA A 187 12.69 -15.86 8.52
C ALA A 187 11.86 -16.02 7.23
N VAL A 188 12.18 -15.29 6.16
CA VAL A 188 11.57 -15.48 4.83
C VAL A 188 11.91 -16.86 4.27
N ASN A 189 13.18 -17.27 4.32
CA ASN A 189 13.62 -18.56 3.79
C ASN A 189 12.94 -19.74 4.50
N VAL A 190 12.78 -19.66 5.83
CA VAL A 190 12.06 -20.66 6.62
C VAL A 190 10.59 -20.72 6.18
N ALA A 191 9.91 -19.58 6.04
CA ALA A 191 8.52 -19.54 5.60
C ALA A 191 8.33 -20.15 4.20
N VAL A 192 9.21 -19.79 3.24
CA VAL A 192 9.17 -20.33 1.87
C VAL A 192 9.45 -21.83 1.85
N ALA A 193 10.42 -22.31 2.64
CA ALA A 193 10.76 -23.73 2.74
C ALA A 193 9.62 -24.56 3.37
N GLU A 194 8.76 -23.94 4.16
CA GLU A 194 7.51 -24.53 4.67
C GLU A 194 6.33 -24.42 3.69
N GLY A 195 6.59 -24.03 2.44
CA GLY A 195 5.60 -23.97 1.38
C GLY A 195 4.75 -22.70 1.37
N GLN A 196 5.07 -21.68 2.18
CA GLN A 196 4.35 -20.42 2.15
C GLN A 196 4.67 -19.65 0.86
N ARG A 197 3.64 -19.39 0.06
CA ARG A 197 3.73 -18.59 -1.18
C ARG A 197 3.30 -17.14 -0.96
N ILE A 198 2.55 -16.88 0.10
CA ILE A 198 2.08 -15.55 0.48
C ILE A 198 2.59 -15.25 1.88
N LEU A 199 3.27 -14.11 2.06
CA LEU A 199 3.83 -13.71 3.34
C LEU A 199 3.16 -12.43 3.86
N VAL A 200 2.91 -12.37 5.16
CA VAL A 200 2.40 -11.20 5.87
C VAL A 200 3.58 -10.51 6.55
N LEU A 201 4.02 -9.39 6.00
CA LEU A 201 5.17 -8.65 6.54
C LEU A 201 4.74 -7.66 7.62
N VAL A 202 5.29 -7.81 8.82
CA VAL A 202 4.92 -7.03 10.02
C VAL A 202 6.08 -6.21 10.57
N PRO A 203 5.91 -4.92 10.91
CA PRO A 203 7.02 -4.06 11.29
C PRO A 203 7.48 -4.21 12.75
N GLY A 204 6.86 -5.08 13.55
CA GLY A 204 7.22 -5.30 14.95
C GLY A 204 6.24 -6.21 15.70
N ARG A 205 6.55 -6.52 16.96
CA ARG A 205 5.81 -7.50 17.78
C ARG A 205 4.33 -7.18 17.96
N SER A 206 3.96 -5.90 18.12
CA SER A 206 2.55 -5.51 18.26
C SER A 206 1.75 -5.82 17.00
N ALA A 207 2.33 -5.55 15.83
CA ALA A 207 1.73 -5.86 14.54
C ALA A 207 1.66 -7.37 14.27
N GLU A 208 2.69 -8.11 14.67
CA GLU A 208 2.73 -9.58 14.64
C GLU A 208 1.60 -10.19 15.47
N ARG A 209 1.43 -9.74 16.72
CA ARG A 209 0.33 -10.17 17.60
C ARG A 209 -1.03 -9.84 16.98
N LEU A 210 -1.17 -8.67 16.37
CA LEU A 210 -2.40 -8.28 15.70
C LEU A 210 -2.69 -9.22 14.51
N ALA A 211 -1.72 -9.48 13.63
CA ALA A 211 -1.89 -10.40 12.51
C ALA A 211 -2.31 -11.80 12.97
N LEU A 212 -1.65 -12.36 13.99
CA LEU A 212 -2.04 -13.65 14.57
C LEU A 212 -3.45 -13.62 15.16
N GLY A 213 -3.84 -12.51 15.79
CA GLY A 213 -5.20 -12.31 16.33
C GLY A 213 -6.29 -12.26 15.26
N TYR A 214 -5.95 -11.84 14.04
CA TYR A 214 -6.84 -11.91 12.87
C TYR A 214 -6.91 -13.30 12.23
N GLY A 215 -6.13 -14.27 12.73
CA GLY A 215 -6.15 -15.65 12.25
C GLY A 215 -5.15 -15.95 11.12
N PHE A 216 -4.23 -15.04 10.80
CA PHE A 216 -3.18 -15.33 9.83
C PHE A 216 -2.30 -16.50 10.30
N PRO A 217 -1.93 -17.45 9.40
CA PRO A 217 -1.06 -18.56 9.76
C PRO A 217 0.28 -18.07 10.29
N ALA A 218 0.72 -18.57 11.44
CA ALA A 218 1.97 -18.13 12.06
C ALA A 218 3.20 -18.34 11.16
N ALA A 219 3.19 -19.38 10.31
CA ALA A 219 4.24 -19.64 9.34
C ALA A 219 4.35 -18.57 8.24
N ALA A 220 3.25 -17.87 7.93
CA ALA A 220 3.21 -16.81 6.92
C ALA A 220 3.57 -15.42 7.47
N VAL A 221 3.53 -15.22 8.80
CA VAL A 221 3.80 -13.91 9.42
C VAL A 221 5.30 -13.72 9.64
N VAL A 222 5.89 -12.76 8.91
CA VAL A 222 7.34 -12.52 8.91
C VAL A 222 7.67 -11.09 9.36
N PRO A 223 8.57 -10.90 10.34
CA PRO A 223 8.97 -9.57 10.77
C PRO A 223 9.80 -8.85 9.70
N MET A 224 9.52 -7.56 9.47
CA MET A 224 10.29 -6.70 8.57
C MET A 224 10.98 -5.51 9.23
N ALA A 225 10.65 -5.24 10.49
CA ALA A 225 11.15 -4.07 11.22
C ALA A 225 10.97 -2.77 10.42
N ASN A 226 12.08 -2.10 10.07
CA ASN A 226 12.08 -0.89 9.25
C ASN A 226 12.55 -1.12 7.81
N TYR A 227 12.97 -2.34 7.44
CA TYR A 227 13.68 -2.64 6.19
C TYR A 227 12.73 -3.20 5.12
N VAL A 228 11.68 -2.46 4.79
CA VAL A 228 10.59 -2.92 3.91
C VAL A 228 11.11 -3.28 2.52
N GLY A 229 11.87 -2.40 1.87
CA GLY A 229 12.38 -2.64 0.51
C GLY A 229 13.35 -3.81 0.42
N PHE A 230 14.26 -3.92 1.40
CA PHE A 230 15.20 -5.03 1.50
C PHE A 230 14.47 -6.37 1.59
N LEU A 231 13.43 -6.47 2.42
CA LEU A 231 12.67 -7.71 2.57
C LEU A 231 11.77 -8.00 1.37
N LEU A 232 11.14 -6.98 0.78
CA LEU A 232 10.37 -7.16 -0.46
C LEU A 232 11.24 -7.71 -1.59
N GLN A 233 12.46 -7.21 -1.74
CA GLN A 233 13.40 -7.71 -2.74
C GLN A 233 13.79 -9.17 -2.45
N HIS A 234 14.12 -9.49 -1.20
CA HIS A 234 14.44 -10.87 -0.81
C HIS A 234 13.24 -11.82 -1.01
N CYS A 235 12.01 -11.39 -0.74
CA CYS A 235 10.80 -12.17 -1.04
C CYS A 235 10.68 -12.46 -2.54
N ALA A 236 10.95 -11.47 -3.40
CA ALA A 236 10.93 -11.67 -4.85
C ALA A 236 12.01 -12.65 -5.31
N GLU A 237 13.24 -12.54 -4.77
CA GLU A 237 14.36 -13.45 -5.04
C GLU A 237 14.07 -14.88 -4.55
N ALA A 238 13.36 -15.02 -3.43
CA ALA A 238 12.98 -16.30 -2.84
C ALA A 238 11.75 -16.96 -3.51
N GLY A 239 11.15 -16.35 -4.53
CA GLY A 239 10.00 -16.92 -5.25
C GLY A 239 8.68 -16.89 -4.46
N VAL A 240 8.52 -15.90 -3.57
CA VAL A 240 7.23 -15.56 -2.96
C VAL A 240 6.31 -15.00 -4.06
N GLU A 241 5.02 -15.37 -4.05
CA GLU A 241 4.05 -14.92 -5.06
C GLU A 241 3.32 -13.65 -4.61
N GLY A 242 3.00 -13.57 -3.31
CA GLY A 242 2.23 -12.48 -2.71
C GLY A 242 2.81 -11.96 -1.40
N VAL A 243 2.74 -10.66 -1.19
CA VAL A 243 3.10 -10.02 0.08
C VAL A 243 1.96 -9.14 0.59
N LEU A 244 1.54 -9.36 1.82
CA LEU A 244 0.64 -8.49 2.55
C LEU A 244 1.44 -7.61 3.51
N LEU A 245 1.54 -6.31 3.23
CA LEU A 245 2.11 -5.34 4.15
C LEU A 245 1.11 -5.05 5.27
N TRP A 246 1.40 -5.50 6.48
CA TRP A 246 0.53 -5.37 7.65
C TRP A 246 1.17 -4.46 8.69
N GLY A 247 0.81 -3.16 8.69
CA GLY A 247 1.53 -2.18 9.50
C GLY A 247 0.74 -0.96 9.94
N GLN A 248 1.27 -0.27 10.95
CA GLN A 248 0.69 0.98 11.44
C GLN A 248 0.72 2.07 10.37
N ALA A 249 -0.28 2.96 10.40
CA ALA A 249 -0.44 4.03 9.42
C ALA A 249 0.82 4.88 9.21
N GLY A 250 1.48 5.29 10.30
CA GLY A 250 2.70 6.09 10.23
C GLY A 250 3.87 5.40 9.51
N LYS A 251 3.94 4.06 9.49
CA LYS A 251 5.00 3.35 8.76
C LYS A 251 4.63 3.17 7.28
N LEU A 252 3.39 2.77 7.00
CA LEU A 252 2.97 2.48 5.62
C LEU A 252 2.70 3.74 4.79
N LEU A 253 2.41 4.89 5.41
CA LEU A 253 2.40 6.19 4.72
C LEU A 253 3.75 6.49 4.05
N LYS A 254 4.87 6.11 4.68
CA LYS A 254 6.20 6.26 4.08
C LYS A 254 6.36 5.39 2.83
N VAL A 255 5.89 4.15 2.89
CA VAL A 255 5.88 3.25 1.74
C VAL A 255 5.00 3.80 0.61
N ALA A 256 3.84 4.38 0.93
CA ALA A 256 3.00 5.08 -0.05
C ALA A 256 3.72 6.28 -0.71
N GLY A 257 4.64 6.93 0.01
CA GLY A 257 5.55 7.95 -0.53
C GLY A 257 6.75 7.40 -1.30
N GLY A 258 6.91 6.07 -1.42
CA GLY A 258 8.09 5.44 -2.04
C GLY A 258 9.31 5.34 -1.12
N ILE A 259 9.14 5.55 0.19
CA ILE A 259 10.20 5.46 1.19
C ILE A 259 10.18 4.04 1.80
N PHE A 260 11.14 3.21 1.39
CA PHE A 260 11.21 1.79 1.75
C PHE A 260 12.01 1.46 3.01
N ASN A 261 12.56 2.48 3.68
CA ASN A 261 13.04 2.37 5.05
C ASN A 261 12.17 3.23 5.95
N THR A 262 11.42 2.61 6.87
CA THR A 262 10.38 3.32 7.63
C THR A 262 10.92 4.05 8.86
N HIS A 263 12.22 3.95 9.15
CA HIS A 263 12.83 4.64 10.29
C HIS A 263 12.75 6.18 10.14
N SER A 264 12.32 6.89 11.19
CA SER A 264 12.10 8.35 11.17
C SER A 264 13.32 9.16 10.79
N ARG A 265 14.52 8.72 11.22
CA ARG A 265 15.79 9.40 10.89
C ARG A 265 16.20 9.30 9.42
N VAL A 266 15.64 8.37 8.64
CA VAL A 266 16.06 8.16 7.24
C VAL A 266 15.30 9.11 6.32
N ALA A 267 13.99 9.12 6.43
CA ALA A 267 13.12 10.07 5.75
C ALA A 267 11.75 10.12 6.45
N ASP A 268 11.10 11.27 6.34
CA ASP A 268 9.73 11.47 6.75
C ASP A 268 9.01 12.32 5.70
N ALA A 269 7.82 11.87 5.32
CA ALA A 269 6.92 12.53 4.37
C ALA A 269 5.46 12.15 4.66
N ARG A 270 5.17 11.72 5.90
CA ARG A 270 3.89 11.07 6.25
C ARG A 270 2.70 11.98 6.01
N LEU A 271 2.81 13.25 6.43
CA LEU A 271 1.72 14.21 6.35
C LEU A 271 1.59 14.80 4.94
N GLU A 272 2.70 14.98 4.23
CA GLU A 272 2.73 15.42 2.83
C GLU A 272 2.05 14.39 1.93
N VAL A 273 2.35 13.10 2.13
CA VAL A 273 1.70 12.00 1.40
C VAL A 273 0.22 11.94 1.76
N LEU A 274 -0.13 12.02 3.05
CA LEU A 274 -1.53 11.99 3.48
C LEU A 274 -2.32 13.17 2.92
N ALA A 275 -1.78 14.38 2.99
CA ALA A 275 -2.38 15.62 2.48
C ALA A 275 -2.61 15.55 0.97
N ALA A 276 -1.63 15.10 0.19
CA ALA A 276 -1.76 14.94 -1.25
C ALA A 276 -2.85 13.92 -1.62
N LEU A 277 -2.91 12.80 -0.89
CA LEU A 277 -3.93 11.77 -1.12
C LEU A 277 -5.31 12.22 -0.67
N ALA A 278 -5.42 12.97 0.44
CA ALA A 278 -6.66 13.57 0.92
C ALA A 278 -7.19 14.62 -0.04
N ALA A 279 -6.33 15.50 -0.57
CA ALA A 279 -6.68 16.49 -1.58
C ALA A 279 -7.33 15.84 -2.80
N ALA A 280 -6.73 14.75 -3.29
CA ALA A 280 -7.27 13.99 -4.40
C ALA A 280 -8.53 13.15 -4.06
N GLU A 281 -8.84 12.97 -2.78
CA GLU A 281 -10.14 12.47 -2.30
C GLU A 281 -11.16 13.59 -2.04
N GLY A 282 -10.84 14.84 -2.40
CA GLY A 282 -11.74 15.99 -2.28
C GLY A 282 -11.62 16.76 -0.98
N ALA A 283 -10.54 16.60 -0.22
CA ALA A 283 -10.24 17.49 0.90
C ALA A 283 -10.15 18.94 0.43
N SER A 284 -10.78 19.84 1.18
CA SER A 284 -10.69 21.28 0.92
C SER A 284 -9.25 21.78 1.11
N PRO A 285 -8.85 22.89 0.46
CA PRO A 285 -7.54 23.49 0.70
C PRO A 285 -7.26 23.77 2.19
N PHE A 286 -8.30 24.13 2.96
CA PHE A 286 -8.20 24.33 4.40
C PHE A 286 -7.84 23.03 5.14
N LEU A 287 -8.54 21.92 4.84
CA LEU A 287 -8.24 20.63 5.47
C LEU A 287 -6.85 20.12 5.07
N VAL A 288 -6.44 20.30 3.82
CA VAL A 288 -5.10 19.95 3.35
C VAL A 288 -4.03 20.71 4.14
N GLY A 289 -4.21 22.02 4.32
CA GLY A 289 -3.32 22.84 5.15
C GLY A 289 -3.24 22.33 6.60
N ARG A 290 -4.39 22.01 7.21
CA ARG A 290 -4.44 21.42 8.55
C ARG A 290 -3.64 20.12 8.62
N VAL A 291 -3.88 19.18 7.72
CA VAL A 291 -3.17 17.88 7.68
C VAL A 291 -1.65 18.06 7.58
N LEU A 292 -1.16 19.03 6.80
CA LEU A 292 0.27 19.34 6.69
C LEU A 292 0.88 19.90 7.99
N GLU A 293 0.08 20.64 8.77
CA GLU A 293 0.51 21.26 10.04
C GLU A 293 0.35 20.32 11.26
N ALA A 294 -0.24 19.14 11.09
CA ALA A 294 -0.43 18.19 12.19
C ALA A 294 0.90 17.81 12.85
N ALA A 295 0.90 17.60 14.16
CA ALA A 295 2.07 17.05 14.84
C ALA A 295 2.18 15.52 14.63
N THR A 296 1.04 14.87 14.41
CA THR A 296 0.93 13.40 14.38
C THR A 296 -0.02 12.91 13.30
N VAL A 297 0.16 11.65 12.89
CA VAL A 297 -0.73 10.99 11.92
C VAL A 297 -2.11 10.76 12.53
N GLU A 298 -2.17 10.54 13.84
CA GLU A 298 -3.41 10.33 14.59
C GLU A 298 -4.29 11.60 14.60
N GLU A 299 -3.69 12.76 14.87
CA GLU A 299 -4.37 14.05 14.77
C GLU A 299 -4.93 14.31 13.35
N ALA A 300 -4.12 14.03 12.33
CA ALA A 300 -4.60 14.12 10.94
C ALA A 300 -5.73 13.13 10.64
N ALA A 301 -5.69 11.92 11.20
CA ALA A 301 -6.75 10.93 11.06
C ALA A 301 -8.09 11.42 11.63
N GLU A 302 -8.06 12.10 12.78
CA GLU A 302 -9.25 12.69 13.39
C GLU A 302 -9.88 13.78 12.52
N TRP A 303 -9.07 14.64 11.88
CA TRP A 303 -9.60 15.65 10.97
C TRP A 303 -10.21 15.04 9.71
N LEU A 304 -9.57 14.03 9.13
CA LEU A 304 -10.14 13.30 8.00
C LEU A 304 -11.48 12.64 8.37
N ALA A 305 -11.59 12.07 9.57
CA ALA A 305 -12.84 11.48 10.03
C ALA A 305 -13.96 12.51 10.22
N LYS A 306 -13.65 13.68 10.81
CA LYS A 306 -14.64 14.77 10.99
C LYS A 306 -15.21 15.27 9.66
N GLU A 307 -14.43 15.20 8.59
CA GLU A 307 -14.81 15.63 7.24
C GLU A 307 -15.32 14.47 6.37
N ASN A 308 -15.56 13.27 6.94
CA ASN A 308 -16.02 12.06 6.24
C ASN A 308 -15.09 11.64 5.09
N LEU A 309 -13.77 11.74 5.31
CA LEU A 309 -12.71 11.43 4.36
C LEU A 309 -11.83 10.25 4.79
N GLU A 310 -12.32 9.37 5.66
CA GLU A 310 -11.62 8.16 6.11
C GLU A 310 -11.22 7.23 4.95
N ARG A 311 -11.97 7.30 3.84
CA ARG A 311 -11.64 6.61 2.58
C ARG A 311 -10.21 6.88 2.07
N THR A 312 -9.63 8.01 2.46
CA THR A 312 -8.24 8.37 2.16
C THR A 312 -7.28 7.26 2.60
N TRP A 313 -7.55 6.58 3.71
CA TRP A 313 -6.70 5.49 4.20
C TRP A 313 -6.64 4.30 3.26
N HIS A 314 -7.73 3.96 2.56
CA HIS A 314 -7.72 2.93 1.52
C HIS A 314 -6.85 3.34 0.34
N ARG A 315 -6.86 4.63 0.00
CA ARG A 315 -5.98 5.16 -1.04
C ARG A 315 -4.52 5.16 -0.62
N VAL A 316 -4.22 5.42 0.65
CA VAL A 316 -2.88 5.23 1.20
C VAL A 316 -2.47 3.76 1.07
N ALA A 317 -3.35 2.82 1.40
CA ALA A 317 -3.10 1.37 1.25
C ALA A 317 -2.81 0.97 -0.18
N ALA A 318 -3.70 1.33 -1.11
CA ALA A 318 -3.52 1.07 -2.54
C ALA A 318 -2.23 1.71 -3.07
N ARG A 319 -1.89 2.91 -2.60
CA ARG A 319 -0.65 3.59 -2.99
C ARG A 319 0.60 2.88 -2.45
N ALA A 320 0.59 2.43 -1.20
CA ALA A 320 1.68 1.66 -0.60
C ALA A 320 1.90 0.33 -1.32
N ALA A 321 0.81 -0.40 -1.61
CA ALA A 321 0.82 -1.61 -2.41
C ALA A 321 1.40 -1.38 -3.82
N LEU A 322 0.91 -0.36 -4.52
CA LEU A 322 1.41 0.04 -5.84
C LEU A 322 2.90 0.36 -5.78
N LYS A 323 3.35 1.18 -4.82
CA LYS A 323 4.77 1.53 -4.69
C LYS A 323 5.63 0.31 -4.42
N ALA A 324 5.20 -0.58 -3.54
CA ALA A 324 5.93 -1.81 -3.24
C ALA A 324 6.03 -2.73 -4.46
N ARG A 325 4.96 -2.85 -5.26
CA ARG A 325 4.99 -3.58 -6.53
C ARG A 325 5.91 -2.95 -7.57
N GLU A 326 5.89 -1.61 -7.70
CA GLU A 326 6.85 -0.88 -8.56
C GLU A 326 8.29 -1.14 -8.12
N TYR A 327 8.56 -1.14 -6.81
CA TYR A 327 9.89 -1.37 -6.24
C TYR A 327 10.42 -2.78 -6.54
N THR A 328 9.54 -3.77 -6.65
CA THR A 328 9.91 -5.15 -7.03
C THR A 328 9.77 -5.44 -8.51
N GLU A 329 9.62 -4.40 -9.35
CA GLU A 329 9.48 -4.52 -10.81
C GLU A 329 8.30 -5.44 -11.22
N GLY A 330 7.25 -5.48 -10.41
CA GLY A 330 6.07 -6.32 -10.66
C GLY A 330 6.28 -7.82 -10.36
N LYS A 331 7.42 -8.22 -9.80
CA LYS A 331 7.71 -9.64 -9.47
C LYS A 331 6.84 -10.18 -8.33
N LEU A 332 6.24 -9.30 -7.52
CA LEU A 332 5.34 -9.66 -6.42
C LEU A 332 3.95 -9.05 -6.61
N GLN A 333 2.92 -9.83 -6.28
CA GLN A 333 1.64 -9.23 -5.90
C GLN A 333 1.79 -8.62 -4.50
N VAL A 334 1.36 -7.37 -4.32
CA VAL A 334 1.48 -6.70 -3.02
C VAL A 334 0.14 -6.10 -2.63
N GLY A 335 -0.33 -6.41 -1.43
CA GLY A 335 -1.43 -5.74 -0.75
C GLY A 335 -0.94 -4.99 0.49
N ALA A 336 -1.70 -4.01 0.96
CA ALA A 336 -1.39 -3.29 2.20
C ALA A 336 -2.62 -3.11 3.09
N VAL A 337 -2.42 -3.23 4.41
CA VAL A 337 -3.40 -2.93 5.46
C VAL A 337 -2.75 -2.00 6.47
N LEU A 338 -3.42 -0.87 6.72
CA LEU A 338 -3.04 0.15 7.69
C LEU A 338 -3.97 0.07 8.90
N PHE A 339 -3.38 0.14 10.08
CA PHE A 339 -4.10 0.25 11.34
C PHE A 339 -3.59 1.42 12.19
N ASP A 340 -4.42 1.88 13.12
CA ASP A 340 -4.06 2.88 14.13
C ASP A 340 -3.19 2.26 15.25
N ARG A 341 -3.01 2.98 16.37
CA ARG A 341 -2.17 2.48 17.47
C ARG A 341 -2.88 1.40 18.28
N GLU A 342 -4.21 1.44 18.29
CA GLU A 342 -5.12 0.54 18.97
C GLU A 342 -5.33 -0.77 18.19
N GLY A 343 -4.91 -0.81 16.92
CA GLY A 343 -4.99 -1.98 16.06
C GLY A 343 -6.27 -2.05 15.23
N LYS A 344 -7.07 -0.98 15.20
CA LYS A 344 -8.23 -0.88 14.31
C LYS A 344 -7.74 -0.59 12.89
N ILE A 345 -8.26 -1.34 11.93
CA ILE A 345 -7.99 -1.12 10.51
C ILE A 345 -8.52 0.27 10.12
N LEU A 346 -7.62 1.10 9.61
CA LEU A 346 -7.93 2.40 9.02
C LEU A 346 -8.18 2.27 7.52
N GLY A 347 -7.39 1.44 6.82
CA GLY A 347 -7.50 1.26 5.39
C GLY A 347 -6.85 -0.03 4.90
N CYS A 348 -7.36 -0.55 3.80
CA CYS A 348 -6.82 -1.72 3.09
C CYS A 348 -6.85 -1.46 1.57
N SER A 349 -6.00 -2.16 0.81
CA SER A 349 -6.05 -2.23 -0.66
C SER A 349 -6.88 -3.43 -1.12
N GLU A 350 -7.37 -3.42 -2.35
CA GLU A 350 -8.17 -4.53 -2.89
C GLU A 350 -7.35 -5.82 -2.93
N GLU A 351 -6.09 -5.72 -3.36
CA GLU A 351 -5.14 -6.83 -3.36
C GLU A 351 -4.90 -7.39 -1.96
N ALA A 352 -4.99 -6.55 -0.91
CA ALA A 352 -4.84 -7.01 0.46
C ALA A 352 -5.96 -7.97 0.87
N CYS A 353 -7.19 -7.69 0.47
CA CYS A 353 -8.34 -8.55 0.75
C CYS A 353 -8.23 -9.87 -0.01
N THR A 354 -7.78 -9.85 -1.27
CA THR A 354 -7.53 -11.06 -2.06
C THR A 354 -6.45 -11.93 -1.40
N LEU A 355 -5.29 -11.36 -1.06
CA LEU A 355 -4.19 -12.09 -0.42
C LEU A 355 -4.58 -12.62 0.96
N ALA A 356 -5.35 -11.85 1.74
CA ALA A 356 -5.83 -12.28 3.04
C ALA A 356 -6.80 -13.46 2.92
N SER A 357 -7.74 -13.42 1.96
CA SER A 357 -8.68 -14.52 1.70
C SER A 357 -7.97 -15.82 1.32
N GLN A 358 -6.90 -15.74 0.52
CA GLN A 358 -6.04 -16.88 0.18
C GLN A 358 -5.31 -17.46 1.39
N LEU A 359 -5.08 -16.65 2.43
CA LEU A 359 -4.54 -17.08 3.73
C LEU A 359 -5.63 -17.49 4.73
N GLY A 360 -6.89 -17.58 4.32
CA GLY A 360 -8.02 -17.97 5.17
C GLY A 360 -8.55 -16.87 6.09
N VAL A 361 -8.18 -15.60 5.85
CA VAL A 361 -8.64 -14.44 6.62
C VAL A 361 -9.55 -13.56 5.76
N ASP A 362 -10.77 -13.36 6.21
CA ASP A 362 -11.69 -12.42 5.54
C ASP A 362 -11.47 -11.00 6.06
N LEU A 363 -10.95 -10.13 5.19
CA LEU A 363 -10.87 -8.70 5.44
C LEU A 363 -11.98 -8.01 4.66
N ALA A 364 -12.94 -7.41 5.35
CA ALA A 364 -13.95 -6.60 4.70
C ALA A 364 -13.29 -5.39 4.01
N PHE A 365 -13.35 -5.33 2.67
CA PHE A 365 -12.96 -4.14 1.91
C PHE A 365 -14.08 -3.10 1.98
N PRO A 366 -13.91 -1.95 2.65
CA PRO A 366 -15.00 -1.00 2.86
C PRO A 366 -15.37 -0.18 1.62
N PHE A 367 -14.72 -0.39 0.46
CA PHE A 367 -14.98 0.42 -0.74
C PHE A 367 -15.15 -0.39 -2.02
N SER A 368 -16.32 -1.00 -2.18
CA SER A 368 -17.24 -0.38 -3.14
C SER A 368 -18.39 0.22 -2.32
N SER A 369 -18.22 1.44 -1.81
CA SER A 369 -19.27 2.11 -1.02
C SER A 369 -20.52 2.42 -1.85
N LEU A 370 -20.42 2.25 -3.17
CA LEU A 370 -21.56 2.25 -4.06
C LEU A 370 -22.10 0.82 -4.08
N SER A 371 -23.26 0.62 -3.45
CA SER A 371 -24.03 -0.60 -3.67
C SER A 371 -24.31 -0.78 -5.16
N PRO A 372 -24.41 -2.02 -5.66
CA PRO A 372 -24.84 -2.31 -7.02
C PRO A 372 -26.07 -1.48 -7.42
N GLY A 373 -26.06 -1.02 -8.66
CA GLY A 373 -27.09 -0.17 -9.20
C GLY A 373 -26.56 0.89 -10.15
N VAL A 374 -27.48 1.65 -10.73
CA VAL A 374 -27.15 2.73 -11.66
C VAL A 374 -27.15 4.06 -10.92
N TYR A 375 -26.10 4.83 -11.14
CA TYR A 375 -25.96 6.20 -10.65
C TYR A 375 -25.97 7.14 -11.85
N LEU A 376 -27.02 7.94 -11.98
CA LEU A 376 -27.11 8.97 -13.01
C LEU A 376 -26.48 10.26 -12.48
N VAL A 377 -25.37 10.68 -13.09
CA VAL A 377 -24.46 11.69 -12.55
C VAL A 377 -24.41 12.91 -13.45
N GLY A 378 -24.77 14.07 -12.90
CA GLY A 378 -24.57 15.36 -13.55
C GLY A 378 -23.12 15.78 -13.52
N VAL A 379 -22.51 15.99 -14.69
CA VAL A 379 -21.08 16.35 -14.79
C VAL A 379 -20.82 17.85 -14.90
N GLY A 380 -21.85 18.67 -14.78
CA GLY A 380 -21.70 20.13 -14.90
C GLY A 380 -21.87 20.63 -16.34
N PRO A 381 -21.81 21.97 -16.53
CA PRO A 381 -22.10 22.63 -17.81
C PRO A 381 -20.99 22.44 -18.86
N GLY A 382 -19.75 22.17 -18.43
CA GLY A 382 -18.60 22.23 -19.32
C GLY A 382 -17.34 21.80 -18.59
N ASP A 383 -16.66 22.78 -18.03
CA ASP A 383 -15.38 22.68 -17.33
C ASP A 383 -15.45 21.68 -16.15
N PRO A 384 -14.49 20.73 -16.06
CA PRO A 384 -14.35 19.83 -14.92
C PRO A 384 -14.30 20.50 -13.54
N ALA A 385 -13.93 21.78 -13.45
CA ALA A 385 -13.96 22.55 -12.19
C ALA A 385 -15.38 22.69 -11.61
N TYR A 386 -16.42 22.55 -12.43
CA TYR A 386 -17.82 22.57 -12.02
C TYR A 386 -18.36 21.17 -11.66
N LEU A 387 -17.50 20.14 -11.69
CA LEU A 387 -17.86 18.80 -11.25
C LEU A 387 -17.97 18.75 -9.74
N THR A 388 -19.09 18.25 -9.22
CA THR A 388 -19.28 18.17 -7.76
C THR A 388 -18.41 17.06 -7.17
N PRO A 389 -17.93 17.20 -5.91
CA PRO A 389 -17.22 16.11 -5.22
C PRO A 389 -18.05 14.81 -5.12
N ALA A 390 -19.38 14.92 -5.05
CA ALA A 390 -20.29 13.77 -5.07
C ALA A 390 -20.29 13.06 -6.43
N ALA A 391 -20.32 13.80 -7.54
CA ALA A 391 -20.21 13.26 -8.89
C ALA A 391 -18.86 12.55 -9.09
N TRP A 392 -17.77 13.19 -8.66
CA TRP A 392 -16.43 12.62 -8.74
C TRP A 392 -16.30 11.32 -7.94
N ARG A 393 -16.89 11.26 -6.74
CA ARG A 393 -16.96 10.04 -5.92
C ARG A 393 -17.63 8.90 -6.65
N VAL A 394 -18.76 9.15 -7.32
CA VAL A 394 -19.47 8.11 -8.04
C VAL A 394 -18.71 7.64 -9.27
N ILE A 395 -18.19 8.57 -10.07
CA ILE A 395 -17.39 8.26 -11.27
C ILE A 395 -16.21 7.35 -10.91
N ARG A 396 -15.48 7.66 -9.82
CA ARG A 396 -14.33 6.88 -9.39
C ARG A 396 -14.69 5.54 -8.75
N GLY A 397 -15.87 5.43 -8.13
CA GLY A 397 -16.32 4.21 -7.45
C GLY A 397 -17.10 3.25 -8.36
N ALA A 398 -17.48 3.67 -9.56
CA ALA A 398 -18.21 2.84 -10.51
C ALA A 398 -17.27 1.84 -11.22
N LYS A 399 -17.74 0.61 -11.42
CA LYS A 399 -17.01 -0.39 -12.21
C LYS A 399 -17.19 -0.19 -13.71
N LEU A 400 -18.27 0.45 -14.11
CA LEU A 400 -18.56 0.82 -15.48
C LEU A 400 -18.98 2.29 -15.52
N VAL A 401 -18.38 3.03 -16.44
CA VAL A 401 -18.78 4.41 -16.76
C VAL A 401 -19.40 4.42 -18.15
N VAL A 402 -20.59 5.00 -18.25
CA VAL A 402 -21.30 5.24 -19.50
C VAL A 402 -21.45 6.73 -19.68
N GLY A 403 -21.14 7.30 -20.84
CA GLY A 403 -21.28 8.74 -21.06
C GLY A 403 -21.21 9.15 -22.51
N ALA A 404 -21.69 10.35 -22.84
CA ALA A 404 -21.54 10.87 -24.20
C ALA A 404 -20.05 10.97 -24.56
N PRO A 405 -19.62 10.63 -25.79
CA PRO A 405 -18.19 10.60 -26.15
C PRO A 405 -17.44 11.91 -25.83
N LYS A 406 -18.10 13.06 -26.04
CA LYS A 406 -17.57 14.39 -25.69
C LYS A 406 -17.35 14.58 -24.18
N VAL A 407 -18.21 14.03 -23.33
CA VAL A 407 -18.07 14.08 -21.86
C VAL A 407 -16.94 13.17 -21.39
N LEU A 408 -16.89 11.93 -21.88
CA LEU A 408 -15.84 10.98 -21.53
C LEU A 408 -14.45 11.52 -21.91
N LYS A 409 -14.31 12.03 -23.14
CA LYS A 409 -13.07 12.65 -23.62
C LYS A 409 -12.66 13.83 -22.74
N ARG A 410 -13.59 14.72 -22.41
CA ARG A 410 -13.32 15.92 -21.59
C ARG A 410 -12.81 15.55 -20.19
N LEU A 411 -13.37 14.51 -19.59
CA LEU A 411 -12.98 14.05 -18.26
C LEU A 411 -11.80 13.08 -18.28
N GLY A 412 -11.26 12.74 -19.46
CA GLY A 412 -10.18 11.75 -19.59
C GLY A 412 -10.58 10.34 -19.15
N LEU A 413 -11.86 9.98 -19.29
CA LEU A 413 -12.42 8.70 -18.85
C LEU A 413 -12.53 7.72 -20.02
N THR A 414 -12.29 6.44 -19.73
CA THR A 414 -12.64 5.32 -20.61
C THR A 414 -13.99 4.75 -20.18
N GLY A 415 -14.89 4.51 -21.13
CA GLY A 415 -16.24 4.04 -20.83
C GLY A 415 -17.08 3.76 -22.08
N GLU A 416 -18.29 3.27 -21.86
CA GLU A 416 -19.25 2.93 -22.92
C GLU A 416 -19.99 4.20 -23.41
N PRO A 417 -20.24 4.32 -24.72
CA PRO A 417 -20.87 5.52 -25.27
C PRO A 417 -22.37 5.57 -24.93
N LEU A 418 -22.80 6.70 -24.36
CA LEU A 418 -24.21 7.05 -24.23
C LEU A 418 -24.72 7.64 -25.56
N LEU A 419 -25.19 6.79 -26.47
CA LEU A 419 -25.70 7.18 -27.79
C LEU A 419 -27.04 6.50 -28.10
N PRO A 420 -27.98 7.19 -28.79
CA PRO A 420 -29.16 6.56 -29.34
C PRO A 420 -28.80 5.64 -30.54
N PRO A 421 -29.57 4.56 -30.79
CA PRO A 421 -30.75 4.10 -30.04
C PRO A 421 -30.38 3.45 -28.70
N PHE A 422 -31.16 3.72 -27.64
CA PHE A 422 -30.81 3.34 -26.27
C PHE A 422 -31.12 1.87 -25.90
N ALA A 423 -31.63 1.05 -26.81
CA ALA A 423 -32.02 -0.33 -26.50
C ALA A 423 -30.83 -1.18 -25.99
N SER A 424 -29.68 -1.11 -26.66
CA SER A 424 -28.47 -1.82 -26.23
C SER A 424 -27.93 -1.32 -24.89
N LEU A 425 -28.05 -0.02 -24.64
CA LEU A 425 -27.71 0.59 -23.37
C LEU A 425 -28.57 0.04 -22.23
N PHE A 426 -29.89 -0.05 -22.43
CA PHE A 426 -30.79 -0.54 -21.38
C PHE A 426 -30.44 -1.98 -20.98
N THR A 427 -30.20 -2.85 -21.97
CA THR A 427 -29.74 -4.23 -21.71
C THR A 427 -28.42 -4.27 -20.94
N LEU A 428 -27.46 -3.39 -21.30
CA LEU A 428 -26.19 -3.28 -20.58
C LEU A 428 -26.40 -2.83 -19.12
N LEU A 429 -27.21 -1.79 -18.90
CA LEU A 429 -27.47 -1.27 -17.56
C LEU A 429 -28.13 -2.31 -16.65
N GLU A 430 -29.13 -3.04 -17.15
CA GLU A 430 -29.79 -4.10 -16.38
C GLU A 430 -28.81 -5.22 -15.99
N ARG A 431 -27.97 -5.65 -16.93
CA ARG A 431 -26.98 -6.72 -16.70
C ARG A 431 -25.96 -6.31 -15.65
N GLU A 432 -25.28 -5.19 -15.85
CA GLU A 432 -24.12 -4.79 -15.05
C GLU A 432 -24.52 -4.27 -13.65
N SER A 433 -25.66 -3.56 -13.57
CA SER A 433 -26.10 -2.94 -12.32
C SER A 433 -26.53 -3.94 -11.23
N SER A 434 -26.78 -5.21 -11.61
CA SER A 434 -27.15 -6.28 -10.68
C SER A 434 -26.00 -6.69 -9.74
N THR A 435 -24.75 -6.57 -10.19
CA THR A 435 -23.56 -7.03 -9.45
C THR A 435 -22.61 -5.89 -9.12
N SER A 436 -22.73 -4.75 -9.80
CA SER A 436 -21.73 -3.69 -9.76
C SER A 436 -22.36 -2.30 -9.84
N PRO A 437 -21.70 -1.26 -9.28
CA PRO A 437 -22.12 0.12 -9.47
C PRO A 437 -21.76 0.62 -10.87
N VAL A 438 -22.74 1.17 -11.59
CA VAL A 438 -22.60 1.74 -12.93
C VAL A 438 -22.87 3.23 -12.89
N ALA A 439 -21.95 4.07 -13.38
CA ALA A 439 -22.13 5.51 -13.49
C ALA A 439 -22.57 5.88 -14.91
N VAL A 440 -23.73 6.53 -15.05
CA VAL A 440 -24.21 7.10 -16.31
C VAL A 440 -24.05 8.62 -16.24
N LEU A 441 -23.17 9.17 -17.07
CA LEU A 441 -22.78 10.57 -17.06
C LEU A 441 -23.62 11.39 -18.02
N VAL A 442 -24.19 12.48 -17.51
CA VAL A 442 -24.99 13.43 -18.30
C VAL A 442 -24.47 14.85 -18.10
N SER A 443 -24.48 15.66 -19.15
CA SER A 443 -24.13 17.07 -19.07
C SER A 443 -25.15 17.84 -18.23
N GLY A 444 -24.67 18.84 -17.49
CA GLY A 444 -25.50 19.67 -16.64
C GLY A 444 -26.03 18.92 -15.42
N ASP A 445 -27.32 19.07 -15.16
CA ASP A 445 -28.02 18.43 -14.05
C ASP A 445 -28.96 17.32 -14.55
N PRO A 446 -28.97 16.10 -13.96
CA PRO A 446 -29.84 15.02 -14.42
C PRO A 446 -31.35 15.28 -14.23
N GLY A 447 -31.72 16.18 -13.33
CA GLY A 447 -33.10 16.60 -13.11
C GLY A 447 -33.61 17.57 -14.18
N LEU A 448 -32.73 18.21 -14.95
CA LEU A 448 -33.11 19.25 -15.91
C LEU A 448 -32.99 18.76 -17.36
N PHE A 449 -34.12 18.34 -17.94
CA PHE A 449 -34.24 17.91 -19.35
C PHE A 449 -33.20 16.85 -19.80
N SER A 450 -32.83 15.94 -18.90
CA SER A 450 -31.90 14.84 -19.15
C SER A 450 -32.59 13.49 -19.43
N ILE A 451 -31.82 12.40 -19.54
CA ILE A 451 -32.30 11.03 -19.76
C ILE A 451 -32.96 10.39 -18.53
N LEU A 452 -32.98 11.08 -17.37
CA LEU A 452 -33.55 10.57 -16.12
C LEU A 452 -34.97 10.01 -16.29
N GLN A 453 -35.86 10.79 -16.92
CA GLN A 453 -37.24 10.38 -17.13
C GLN A 453 -37.36 9.20 -18.10
N THR A 454 -36.50 9.14 -19.12
CA THR A 454 -36.41 7.98 -20.02
C THR A 454 -36.01 6.73 -19.25
N LEU A 455 -34.97 6.79 -18.41
CA LEU A 455 -34.55 5.65 -17.59
C LEU A 455 -35.64 5.19 -16.63
N ARG A 456 -36.37 6.12 -15.99
CA ARG A 456 -37.50 5.77 -15.10
C ARG A 456 -38.66 5.12 -15.84
N ARG A 457 -38.93 5.52 -17.09
CA ARG A 457 -40.02 4.96 -17.91
C ARG A 457 -39.67 3.60 -18.48
N GLU A 458 -38.49 3.46 -19.08
CA GLU A 458 -38.07 2.24 -19.78
C GLU A 458 -37.55 1.17 -18.82
N LEU A 459 -36.95 1.57 -17.69
CA LEU A 459 -36.35 0.69 -16.69
C LEU A 459 -36.87 1.00 -15.28
N PRO A 460 -38.18 0.80 -15.00
CA PRO A 460 -38.82 1.24 -13.76
C PRO A 460 -38.28 0.54 -12.50
N GLN A 461 -37.78 -0.70 -12.64
CA GLN A 461 -37.25 -1.50 -11.53
C GLN A 461 -35.75 -1.32 -11.30
N LEU A 462 -35.08 -0.52 -12.13
CA LEU A 462 -33.65 -0.28 -12.02
C LEU A 462 -33.35 0.44 -10.70
N PRO A 463 -32.42 -0.06 -9.87
CA PRO A 463 -31.97 0.63 -8.65
C PRO A 463 -31.17 1.88 -9.04
N LEU A 464 -31.90 2.95 -9.34
CA LEU A 464 -31.40 4.20 -9.89
C LEU A 464 -31.26 5.27 -8.80
N ARG A 465 -30.03 5.77 -8.63
CA ARG A 465 -29.67 6.89 -7.77
C ARG A 465 -29.25 8.09 -8.63
N VAL A 466 -29.62 9.29 -8.23
CA VAL A 466 -29.32 10.51 -8.99
C VAL A 466 -28.34 11.37 -8.21
N VAL A 467 -27.25 11.78 -8.85
CA VAL A 467 -26.28 12.74 -8.30
C VAL A 467 -26.43 14.05 -9.07
N PRO A 468 -26.85 15.15 -8.42
CA PRO A 468 -27.07 16.42 -9.09
C PRO A 468 -25.77 17.02 -9.61
N GLY A 469 -25.90 17.90 -10.60
CA GLY A 469 -24.80 18.62 -11.22
C GLY A 469 -25.13 20.10 -11.37
N ILE A 470 -24.12 20.91 -11.67
CA ILE A 470 -24.34 22.33 -11.99
C ILE A 470 -24.94 22.40 -13.40
N SER A 471 -26.10 23.04 -13.57
CA SER A 471 -26.75 23.12 -14.89
C SER A 471 -26.21 24.30 -15.71
N ALA A 472 -26.39 24.23 -17.04
CA ALA A 472 -26.11 25.38 -17.91
C ALA A 472 -26.99 26.58 -17.54
N VAL A 473 -28.23 26.34 -17.08
CA VAL A 473 -29.13 27.42 -16.64
C VAL A 473 -28.60 28.10 -15.39
N SER A 474 -28.26 27.34 -14.34
CA SER A 474 -27.74 27.94 -13.10
C SER A 474 -26.45 28.70 -13.36
N THR A 475 -25.63 28.22 -14.29
CA THR A 475 -24.41 28.90 -14.73
C THR A 475 -24.72 30.21 -15.44
N LEU A 476 -25.64 30.22 -16.41
CA LEU A 476 -26.02 31.43 -17.12
C LEU A 476 -26.60 32.49 -16.17
N PHE A 477 -27.54 32.11 -15.30
CA PHE A 477 -28.12 33.04 -14.34
C PHE A 477 -27.08 33.58 -13.34
N ALA A 478 -26.08 32.78 -12.97
CA ALA A 478 -24.95 33.26 -12.18
C ALA A 478 -24.10 34.28 -12.95
N ARG A 479 -23.89 34.12 -14.27
CA ARG A 479 -23.22 35.14 -15.11
C ARG A 479 -24.03 36.43 -15.16
N LEU A 480 -25.35 36.31 -15.27
CA LEU A 480 -26.27 37.45 -15.33
C LEU A 480 -26.52 38.14 -13.97
N GLY A 481 -26.04 37.56 -12.86
CA GLY A 481 -26.31 38.05 -11.51
C GLY A 481 -27.80 38.03 -11.13
N LYS A 482 -28.57 37.07 -11.66
CA LYS A 482 -30.04 36.98 -11.49
C LYS A 482 -30.46 35.66 -10.85
N GLY A 483 -31.55 35.70 -10.08
CA GLY A 483 -32.30 34.52 -9.68
C GLY A 483 -33.13 33.94 -10.84
N TYR A 484 -33.52 32.67 -10.74
CA TYR A 484 -34.33 31.95 -11.73
C TYR A 484 -35.51 31.19 -11.11
N GLU A 485 -35.88 31.52 -9.87
CA GLU A 485 -36.94 30.90 -9.09
C GLU A 485 -38.33 30.95 -9.77
N GLU A 486 -38.60 32.02 -10.52
CA GLU A 486 -39.86 32.22 -11.26
C GLU A 486 -39.75 31.84 -12.75
N ALA A 487 -38.59 31.34 -13.17
CA ALA A 487 -38.35 31.05 -14.57
C ALA A 487 -39.11 29.79 -15.02
N ARG A 488 -39.76 29.89 -16.18
CA ARG A 488 -40.40 28.76 -16.86
C ARG A 488 -39.44 28.14 -17.85
N PHE A 489 -39.46 26.82 -17.97
CA PHE A 489 -38.48 26.10 -18.78
C PHE A 489 -39.12 25.44 -19.99
N LEU A 490 -38.50 25.64 -21.15
CA LEU A 490 -38.83 25.00 -22.41
C LEU A 490 -37.57 24.33 -22.96
N SER A 491 -37.69 23.10 -23.45
CA SER A 491 -36.59 22.41 -24.12
C SER A 491 -36.95 22.21 -25.59
N LEU A 492 -36.19 22.88 -26.46
CA LEU A 492 -36.23 22.72 -27.91
C LEU A 492 -35.10 21.79 -28.41
N HIS A 493 -34.46 21.07 -27.48
CA HIS A 493 -33.36 20.15 -27.77
C HIS A 493 -33.89 18.75 -28.13
N GLY A 494 -34.04 18.48 -29.43
CA GLY A 494 -34.51 17.18 -29.94
C GLY A 494 -36.01 16.91 -29.74
N ARG A 495 -36.77 17.91 -29.26
CA ARG A 495 -38.22 17.93 -29.05
C ARG A 495 -38.72 19.38 -29.10
N GLY A 496 -40.03 19.59 -29.21
CA GLY A 496 -40.69 20.89 -29.09
C GLY A 496 -40.94 21.62 -30.41
N THR A 497 -41.87 22.59 -30.39
CA THR A 497 -42.32 23.30 -31.60
C THR A 497 -42.30 24.83 -31.47
N GLU A 498 -42.43 25.52 -32.61
CA GLU A 498 -42.54 26.99 -32.65
C GLU A 498 -43.77 27.49 -31.90
N GLU A 499 -44.89 26.77 -32.00
CA GLU A 499 -46.13 27.11 -31.32
C GLU A 499 -45.97 27.05 -29.79
N GLU A 500 -45.23 26.06 -29.27
CA GLU A 500 -44.93 25.94 -27.85
C GLU A 500 -44.06 27.10 -27.34
N LEU A 501 -43.03 27.47 -28.11
CA LEU A 501 -42.20 28.64 -27.82
C LEU A 501 -43.04 29.92 -27.72
N LEU A 502 -43.87 30.18 -28.71
CA LEU A 502 -44.73 31.36 -28.75
C LEU A 502 -45.78 31.35 -27.64
N ALA A 503 -46.33 30.17 -27.30
CA ALA A 503 -47.28 30.03 -26.21
C ALA A 503 -46.65 30.35 -24.84
N GLU A 504 -45.42 29.88 -24.59
CA GLU A 504 -44.72 30.18 -23.34
C GLU A 504 -44.36 31.68 -23.26
N VAL A 505 -43.86 32.28 -24.35
CA VAL A 505 -43.55 33.71 -24.40
C VAL A 505 -44.80 34.58 -24.19
N LYS A 506 -45.92 34.26 -24.85
CA LYS A 506 -47.19 35.00 -24.71
C LYS A 506 -47.72 35.05 -23.27
N ARG A 507 -47.39 34.08 -22.43
CA ARG A 507 -47.78 34.05 -21.01
C ARG A 507 -47.00 35.05 -20.14
N GLY A 508 -45.90 35.63 -20.63
CA GLY A 508 -45.11 36.68 -19.95
C GLY A 508 -44.20 36.19 -18.82
N GLY A 509 -43.23 37.00 -18.41
CA GLY A 509 -42.20 36.66 -17.41
C GLY A 509 -40.97 35.96 -18.01
N THR A 510 -40.16 35.34 -17.16
CA THR A 510 -38.87 34.76 -17.60
C THR A 510 -39.05 33.36 -18.19
N VAL A 511 -38.65 33.17 -19.44
CA VAL A 511 -38.68 31.88 -20.15
C VAL A 511 -37.25 31.45 -20.48
N VAL A 512 -36.85 30.28 -19.98
CA VAL A 512 -35.56 29.65 -20.26
C VAL A 512 -35.75 28.60 -21.34
N VAL A 513 -35.07 28.75 -22.46
CA VAL A 513 -35.11 27.87 -23.61
C VAL A 513 -33.78 27.13 -23.74
N LEU A 514 -33.81 25.81 -23.55
CA LEU A 514 -32.67 24.94 -23.85
C LEU A 514 -32.67 24.62 -25.34
N THR A 515 -31.62 25.04 -26.06
CA THR A 515 -31.57 24.96 -27.52
C THR A 515 -31.05 23.62 -28.03
N GLY A 516 -31.29 23.33 -29.31
CA GLY A 516 -30.66 22.22 -30.01
C GLY A 516 -30.42 22.57 -31.49
N PRO A 517 -29.83 21.64 -32.27
CA PRO A 517 -29.46 21.92 -33.67
C PRO A 517 -30.62 22.39 -34.57
N ALA A 518 -31.86 21.97 -34.27
CA ALA A 518 -33.05 22.40 -35.01
C ALA A 518 -33.57 23.79 -34.58
N PHE A 519 -33.29 24.20 -33.34
CA PHE A 519 -33.73 25.46 -32.75
C PHE A 519 -32.56 26.19 -32.08
N PRO A 520 -31.53 26.61 -32.84
CA PRO A 520 -30.47 27.46 -32.30
C PRO A 520 -31.02 28.87 -31.98
N PRO A 521 -30.29 29.70 -31.22
CA PRO A 521 -30.72 31.07 -30.89
C PRO A 521 -31.14 31.90 -32.11
N GLN A 522 -30.49 31.71 -33.25
CA GLN A 522 -30.85 32.38 -34.50
C GLN A 522 -32.29 32.07 -34.93
N ARG A 523 -32.66 30.78 -34.96
CA ARG A 523 -34.02 30.37 -35.32
C ARG A 523 -35.05 30.87 -34.32
N ILE A 524 -34.71 30.84 -33.02
CA ILE A 524 -35.56 31.40 -31.97
C ILE A 524 -35.82 32.89 -32.23
N GLY A 525 -34.78 33.65 -32.57
CA GLY A 525 -34.92 35.07 -32.92
C GLY A 525 -35.80 35.33 -34.13
N GLU A 526 -35.66 34.53 -35.18
CA GLU A 526 -36.52 34.61 -36.38
C GLU A 526 -38.00 34.39 -36.04
N VAL A 527 -38.30 33.36 -35.26
CA VAL A 527 -39.67 32.99 -34.86
C VAL A 527 -40.29 34.08 -33.99
N LEU A 528 -39.54 34.60 -33.01
CA LEU A 528 -40.02 35.66 -32.13
C LEU A 528 -40.22 36.98 -32.89
N ALA A 529 -39.30 37.35 -33.77
CA ALA A 529 -39.44 38.56 -34.60
C ALA A 529 -40.67 38.46 -35.52
N ALA A 530 -40.86 37.32 -36.19
CA ALA A 530 -42.01 37.10 -37.07
C ALA A 530 -43.36 37.15 -36.33
N ALA A 531 -43.38 36.76 -35.05
CA ALA A 531 -44.56 36.80 -34.20
C ALA A 531 -44.78 38.14 -33.46
N GLY A 532 -43.96 39.16 -33.71
CA GLY A 532 -44.08 40.48 -33.07
C GLY A 532 -43.45 40.60 -31.68
N TYR A 533 -42.62 39.63 -31.28
CA TYR A 533 -41.88 39.61 -30.01
C TYR A 533 -40.39 39.96 -30.18
N GLY A 534 -40.01 40.59 -31.30
CA GLY A 534 -38.62 40.92 -31.62
C GLY A 534 -37.93 41.83 -30.61
N ASP A 535 -38.68 42.72 -29.94
CA ASP A 535 -38.14 43.72 -29.01
C ASP A 535 -38.03 43.19 -27.57
N LEU A 536 -38.42 41.93 -27.31
CA LEU A 536 -38.31 41.36 -25.98
C LEU A 536 -36.84 41.26 -25.54
N PRO A 537 -36.51 41.67 -24.30
CA PRO A 537 -35.17 41.49 -23.78
C PRO A 537 -34.79 40.02 -23.70
N VAL A 538 -33.56 39.69 -24.10
CA VAL A 538 -33.00 38.34 -24.06
C VAL A 538 -31.59 38.32 -23.52
N ALA A 539 -31.18 37.16 -23.02
CA ALA A 539 -29.80 36.80 -22.76
C ALA A 539 -29.50 35.42 -23.35
N VAL A 540 -28.27 35.18 -23.81
CA VAL A 540 -27.85 33.90 -24.39
C VAL A 540 -26.49 33.50 -23.87
N GLY A 541 -26.38 32.28 -23.37
CA GLY A 541 -25.10 31.65 -23.05
C GLY A 541 -24.88 30.42 -23.92
N ALA A 542 -23.77 30.37 -24.66
CA ALA A 542 -23.35 29.17 -25.40
C ALA A 542 -22.02 28.65 -24.85
N ASP A 543 -21.87 27.33 -24.86
CA ASP A 543 -20.64 26.64 -24.43
C ASP A 543 -20.15 27.09 -23.05
N LEU A 544 -21.11 27.36 -22.14
CA LEU A 544 -20.86 27.90 -20.81
C LEU A 544 -19.80 27.10 -20.06
N THR A 545 -18.85 27.80 -19.45
CA THR A 545 -17.65 27.34 -18.76
C THR A 545 -16.54 26.77 -19.65
N LEU A 546 -16.77 26.56 -20.95
CA LEU A 546 -15.72 26.08 -21.86
C LEU A 546 -14.85 27.25 -22.33
N ALA A 547 -13.70 26.93 -22.94
CA ALA A 547 -12.79 27.94 -23.47
C ALA A 547 -13.45 28.82 -24.55
N GLU A 548 -14.43 28.26 -25.25
CA GLU A 548 -15.22 28.89 -26.30
C GLU A 548 -16.52 29.52 -25.78
N GLU A 549 -16.68 29.73 -24.45
CA GLU A 549 -17.88 30.34 -23.85
C GLU A 549 -18.23 31.66 -24.56
N LYS A 550 -19.49 31.77 -25.02
CA LYS A 550 -20.06 32.98 -25.59
C LYS A 550 -21.23 33.44 -24.74
N LEU A 551 -21.28 34.74 -24.47
CA LEU A 551 -22.29 35.34 -23.65
C LEU A 551 -22.84 36.62 -24.31
N LEU A 552 -24.15 36.65 -24.48
CA LEU A 552 -24.93 37.86 -24.74
C LEU A 552 -25.72 38.15 -23.47
N GLU A 553 -25.25 39.10 -22.65
CA GLU A 553 -25.87 39.41 -21.36
C GLU A 553 -27.19 40.17 -21.49
N GLN A 554 -27.30 40.98 -22.54
CA GLN A 554 -28.48 41.78 -22.84
C GLN A 554 -28.56 41.98 -24.36
N GLY A 555 -29.72 41.67 -24.93
CA GLY A 555 -30.06 41.96 -26.32
C GLY A 555 -31.57 41.94 -26.52
N GLU A 556 -32.00 42.09 -27.76
CA GLU A 556 -33.40 41.95 -28.17
C GLU A 556 -33.58 40.64 -28.94
N ALA A 557 -34.73 39.98 -28.78
CA ALA A 557 -35.00 38.68 -29.39
C ALA A 557 -34.76 38.67 -30.91
N GLY A 558 -35.14 39.74 -31.63
CA GLY A 558 -34.93 39.86 -33.07
C GLY A 558 -33.47 40.00 -33.49
N GLN A 559 -32.58 40.42 -32.58
CA GLN A 559 -31.14 40.47 -32.83
C GLN A 559 -30.52 39.07 -32.84
N LEU A 560 -31.15 38.09 -32.18
CA LEU A 560 -30.65 36.71 -32.17
C LEU A 560 -30.58 36.12 -33.58
N ALA A 561 -31.52 36.49 -34.46
CA ALA A 561 -31.55 36.05 -35.88
C ALA A 561 -30.29 36.44 -36.67
N LYS A 562 -29.53 37.42 -36.17
CA LYS A 562 -28.32 37.95 -36.82
C LYS A 562 -27.03 37.49 -36.12
N LEU A 563 -27.11 36.60 -35.13
CA LEU A 563 -25.92 36.12 -34.41
C LEU A 563 -24.99 35.33 -35.33
N GLU A 564 -23.74 35.78 -35.39
CA GLU A 564 -22.67 35.10 -36.13
C GLU A 564 -22.02 33.97 -35.31
N GLY A 565 -21.55 32.94 -36.02
CA GLY A 565 -20.87 31.78 -35.45
C GLY A 565 -21.80 30.67 -34.96
N ASP A 566 -21.21 29.62 -34.40
CA ASP A 566 -21.95 28.47 -33.86
C ASP A 566 -22.54 28.78 -32.48
N TRP A 567 -23.85 28.60 -32.34
CA TRP A 567 -24.62 28.75 -31.10
C TRP A 567 -25.49 27.50 -30.84
N SER A 568 -25.12 26.35 -31.40
CA SER A 568 -25.89 25.11 -31.34
C SER A 568 -25.99 24.49 -29.94
N ASN A 569 -25.10 24.87 -29.02
CA ASN A 569 -25.09 24.44 -27.63
C ASN A 569 -25.34 25.63 -26.69
N ALA A 570 -26.57 26.14 -26.68
CA ALA A 570 -26.91 27.38 -25.98
C ALA A 570 -28.11 27.24 -25.04
N VAL A 571 -28.20 28.21 -24.13
CA VAL A 571 -29.38 28.51 -23.33
C VAL A 571 -29.79 29.94 -23.66
N VAL A 572 -31.03 30.12 -24.09
CA VAL A 572 -31.64 31.43 -24.31
C VAL A 572 -32.57 31.74 -23.16
N VAL A 573 -32.48 32.93 -22.59
CA VAL A 573 -33.40 33.45 -21.58
C VAL A 573 -34.15 34.61 -22.21
N ILE A 574 -35.47 34.53 -22.22
CA ILE A 574 -36.37 35.56 -22.74
C ILE A 574 -37.08 36.19 -21.55
N PHE A 575 -37.05 37.51 -21.45
CA PHE A 575 -37.75 38.28 -20.42
C PHE A 575 -39.02 38.87 -21.04
N ALA A 576 -40.09 38.07 -21.08
CA ALA A 576 -41.31 38.33 -21.85
C ALA A 576 -42.38 39.18 -21.14
#